data_AF-A0A2D9IW73-F1
#
_entry.id   AF-A0A2D9IW73-F1
#
_cell.length_a   1.000
_cell.length_b   1.000
_cell.length_c   1.000
_cell.angle_alpha   90.00
_cell.angle_beta   90.00
_cell.angle_gamma   90.00
#
_symmetry.space_group_name_H-M   'P 1'
#
loop_
_entity.id
_entity.type
_entity.pdbx_description
1 polymer ?
#
loop_
_entity_poly.entity_id
_entity_poly.type
_entity_poly.pdbx_seq_one_letter_code
_entity_poly.pdbx_strand_id
1 'polypeptide(L)'
;EDITTTLNNCYVVGIKDDSINSIYQTIQEEARTYKFGGGCGHDLSVLRPSGDAINGTGGESCGPVGFMNLFSENTNTIAQHGRRGANMQTLRIDHPDIEKFISIKMNDINMVKYSNISVLLTHEFMEAVENDTDFDLKYEGKVYSTVKAKKLWETIIDCAHSSAEPGLLFWDTMTDYHNAEYCSPLVSTNPCAEQPLPDGGCCNLGSINLDRYVDDKGNFMIEEFKETVGIATRFLDNVIDYNLDRHALDTQKENAKNDRRVGLGILGLGDMLVRMGIKYDSEDALQTIDQVMKIFCDTAYETSSELAKEKGSFPHFD
;
A
#
# COMPACT_ATOMS: atom_id res chain seq x y z
N GLU A 1 24.35 -2.63 18.15
CA GLU A 1 23.69 -1.43 18.69
C GLU A 1 22.31 -1.84 19.16
N ASP A 2 21.90 -1.39 20.34
CA ASP A 2 20.53 -1.56 20.80
C ASP A 2 19.61 -0.72 19.92
N ILE A 3 18.70 -1.39 19.22
CA ILE A 3 17.76 -0.74 18.31
C ILE A 3 16.46 -0.50 19.05
N THR A 4 15.96 0.73 18.99
CA THR A 4 14.60 1.06 19.41
C THR A 4 13.67 0.83 18.24
N THR A 5 12.72 -0.09 18.39
CA THR A 5 11.68 -0.36 17.38
C THR A 5 10.95 0.92 16.99
N THR A 6 10.67 1.07 15.70
CA THR A 6 9.87 2.19 15.19
C THR A 6 8.41 2.06 15.63
N LEU A 7 7.68 3.18 15.67
CA LEU A 7 6.24 3.21 15.90
C LEU A 7 5.44 3.14 14.59
N ASN A 8 6.12 3.10 13.44
CA ASN A 8 5.49 2.91 12.13
C ASN A 8 5.55 1.43 11.76
N ASN A 9 4.48 0.92 11.18
CA ASN A 9 4.43 -0.46 10.71
C ASN A 9 4.47 -0.57 9.18
N CYS A 10 4.24 0.53 8.47
CA CYS A 10 3.93 0.53 7.04
C CYS A 10 4.91 1.39 6.29
N TYR A 11 5.53 0.81 5.27
CA TYR A 11 6.58 1.42 4.47
C TYR A 11 6.46 1.06 2.99
N VAL A 12 7.07 1.88 2.13
CA VAL A 12 7.40 1.53 0.74
C VAL A 12 8.89 1.84 0.50
N VAL A 13 9.57 0.93 -0.19
CA VAL A 13 10.94 1.12 -0.65
C VAL A 13 10.97 0.81 -2.14
N GLY A 14 11.20 1.82 -2.96
CA GLY A 14 11.21 1.72 -4.41
C GLY A 14 12.54 1.23 -4.95
N ILE A 15 12.48 0.55 -6.10
CA ILE A 15 13.64 0.33 -6.94
C ILE A 15 13.84 1.62 -7.76
N LYS A 16 15.03 2.21 -7.68
CA LYS A 16 15.32 3.54 -8.26
C LYS A 16 15.58 3.49 -9.74
N ASP A 17 16.24 2.44 -10.21
CA ASP A 17 16.51 2.21 -11.61
C ASP A 17 16.59 0.72 -11.94
N ASP A 18 16.52 0.42 -13.23
CA ASP A 18 16.65 -0.93 -13.76
C ASP A 18 18.12 -1.40 -13.76
N SER A 19 18.65 -1.66 -12.56
CA SER A 19 20.01 -2.15 -12.36
C SER A 19 20.11 -3.13 -11.19
N ILE A 20 21.09 -4.04 -11.27
CA ILE A 20 21.41 -4.96 -10.16
C ILE A 20 21.75 -4.19 -8.88
N ASN A 21 22.46 -3.06 -9.00
CA ASN A 21 22.81 -2.26 -7.83
C ASN A 21 21.57 -1.70 -7.14
N SER A 22 20.60 -1.16 -7.90
CA SER A 22 19.36 -0.66 -7.30
C SER A 22 18.52 -1.79 -6.72
N ILE A 23 18.39 -2.93 -7.39
CA ILE A 23 17.64 -4.09 -6.87
C ILE A 23 18.21 -4.53 -5.52
N TYR A 24 19.52 -4.74 -5.44
CA TYR A 24 20.17 -5.18 -4.19
C TYR A 24 20.21 -4.10 -3.12
N GLN A 25 20.26 -2.82 -3.50
CA GLN A 25 20.11 -1.71 -2.55
C GLN A 25 18.72 -1.73 -1.91
N THR A 26 17.65 -1.89 -2.70
CA THR A 26 16.28 -2.01 -2.19
C THR A 26 16.13 -3.21 -1.24
N ILE A 27 16.74 -4.35 -1.53
CA ILE A 27 16.73 -5.54 -0.64
C ILE A 27 17.46 -5.27 0.68
N GLN A 28 18.57 -4.52 0.65
CA GLN A 28 19.27 -4.11 1.88
C GLN A 28 18.44 -3.13 2.71
N GLU A 29 17.73 -2.21 2.07
CA GLU A 29 16.86 -1.22 2.71
C GLU A 29 15.60 -1.86 3.30
N GLU A 30 15.00 -2.80 2.58
CA GLU A 30 13.96 -3.72 3.08
C GLU A 30 14.44 -4.44 4.36
N ALA A 31 15.62 -5.08 4.30
CA ALA A 31 16.19 -5.80 5.42
C ALA A 31 16.39 -4.92 6.67
N ARG A 32 16.85 -3.67 6.46
CA ARG A 32 16.99 -2.68 7.53
C ARG A 32 15.63 -2.28 8.09
N THR A 33 14.61 -2.11 7.25
CA THR A 33 13.25 -1.77 7.68
C THR A 33 12.64 -2.87 8.55
N TYR A 34 12.80 -4.13 8.16
CA TYR A 34 12.34 -5.30 8.92
C TYR A 34 13.00 -5.43 10.29
N LYS A 35 14.29 -5.10 10.38
CA LYS A 35 15.02 -5.09 11.64
C LYS A 35 14.41 -4.14 12.67
N PHE A 36 13.75 -3.08 12.22
CA PHE A 36 13.07 -2.08 13.06
C PHE A 36 11.57 -2.37 13.26
N GLY A 37 11.04 -3.45 12.67
CA GLY A 37 9.68 -3.94 12.90
C GLY A 37 8.64 -3.50 11.87
N GLY A 38 9.05 -2.77 10.82
CA GLY A 38 8.18 -2.37 9.72
C GLY A 38 7.93 -3.49 8.72
N GLY A 39 6.83 -3.42 7.98
CA GLY A 39 6.61 -4.15 6.74
C GLY A 39 6.67 -3.19 5.55
N CYS A 40 7.14 -3.66 4.39
CA CYS A 40 7.36 -2.78 3.24
C CYS A 40 6.77 -3.35 1.95
N GLY A 41 6.36 -2.47 1.04
CA GLY A 41 6.08 -2.85 -0.33
C GLY A 41 7.07 -2.30 -1.34
N HIS A 42 7.04 -2.91 -2.51
CA HIS A 42 7.92 -2.64 -3.63
C HIS A 42 7.12 -2.72 -4.94
N ASP A 43 7.38 -1.79 -5.85
CA ASP A 43 6.95 -1.91 -7.24
C ASP A 43 8.11 -2.38 -8.11
N LEU A 44 7.83 -3.39 -8.94
CA LEU A 44 8.81 -4.02 -9.83
C LEU A 44 8.67 -3.51 -11.27
N SER A 45 7.75 -2.59 -11.54
CA SER A 45 7.42 -2.15 -12.91
C SER A 45 8.53 -1.35 -13.57
N VAL A 46 9.49 -0.84 -12.79
CA VAL A 46 10.70 -0.19 -13.29
C VAL A 46 11.69 -1.17 -13.91
N LEU A 47 11.58 -2.47 -13.64
CA LEU A 47 12.54 -3.47 -14.12
C LEU A 47 12.21 -3.89 -15.55
N ARG A 48 13.22 -3.99 -16.41
CA ARG A 48 13.00 -4.36 -17.82
C ARG A 48 12.37 -5.75 -17.96
N PRO A 49 11.54 -5.98 -18.98
CA PRO A 49 10.98 -7.28 -19.30
C PRO A 49 12.01 -8.40 -19.43
N SER A 50 11.63 -9.60 -19.05
CA SER A 50 12.42 -10.80 -19.29
C SER A 50 12.66 -11.03 -20.78
N GLY A 51 13.86 -11.50 -21.13
CA GLY A 51 14.32 -11.64 -22.52
C GLY A 51 14.95 -10.38 -23.11
N ASP A 52 14.81 -9.20 -22.49
CA ASP A 52 15.51 -8.01 -22.96
C ASP A 52 17.02 -8.11 -22.73
N ALA A 53 17.79 -7.59 -23.69
CA ALA A 53 19.25 -7.65 -23.65
C ALA A 53 19.82 -6.86 -22.45
N ILE A 54 20.84 -7.44 -21.80
CA ILE A 54 21.64 -6.77 -20.79
C ILE A 54 22.92 -6.25 -21.45
N ASN A 55 22.96 -4.93 -21.63
CA ASN A 55 24.12 -4.26 -22.24
C ASN A 55 25.39 -4.56 -21.43
N GLY A 56 26.44 -5.02 -22.11
CA GLY A 56 27.76 -5.26 -21.53
C GLY A 56 28.02 -6.69 -21.03
N THR A 57 26.99 -7.51 -20.80
CA THR A 57 27.16 -8.92 -20.39
C THR A 57 26.85 -9.92 -21.51
N GLY A 58 26.10 -9.50 -22.53
CA GLY A 58 25.67 -10.36 -23.63
C GLY A 58 24.57 -11.37 -23.25
N GLY A 59 23.99 -11.23 -22.07
CA GLY A 59 22.86 -12.04 -21.60
C GLY A 59 21.51 -11.36 -21.73
N GLU A 60 20.46 -12.07 -21.33
CA GLU A 60 19.07 -11.60 -21.31
C GLU A 60 18.60 -11.40 -19.85
N SER A 61 17.69 -10.45 -19.65
CA SER A 61 17.06 -10.18 -18.35
C SER A 61 16.17 -11.35 -17.92
N CYS A 62 16.16 -11.64 -16.62
CA CYS A 62 15.18 -12.54 -16.02
C CYS A 62 13.82 -11.86 -15.74
N GLY A 63 13.73 -10.56 -15.99
CA GLY A 63 12.54 -9.74 -15.74
C GLY A 63 12.26 -9.50 -14.25
N PRO A 64 11.24 -8.69 -13.92
CA PRO A 64 10.83 -8.46 -12.53
C PRO A 64 10.49 -9.76 -11.79
N VAL A 65 9.83 -10.70 -12.47
CA VAL A 65 9.40 -11.98 -11.90
C VAL A 65 10.60 -12.82 -11.40
N GLY A 66 11.75 -12.72 -12.07
CA GLY A 66 12.97 -13.43 -11.68
C GLY A 66 13.53 -13.00 -10.31
N PHE A 67 13.23 -11.79 -9.85
CA PHE A 67 13.69 -11.26 -8.56
C PHE A 67 12.67 -11.42 -7.43
N MET A 68 11.41 -11.77 -7.72
CA MET A 68 10.35 -11.76 -6.70
C MET A 68 10.64 -12.70 -5.52
N ASN A 69 11.19 -13.88 -5.80
CA ASN A 69 11.52 -14.83 -4.73
C ASN A 69 12.69 -14.35 -3.86
N LEU A 70 13.57 -13.50 -4.39
CA LEU A 70 14.66 -12.92 -3.63
C LEU A 70 14.14 -11.95 -2.55
N PHE A 71 13.21 -11.07 -2.91
CA PHE A 71 12.51 -10.20 -1.95
C PHE A 71 11.74 -11.03 -0.91
N SER A 72 10.95 -12.00 -1.35
CA SER A 72 10.16 -12.87 -0.45
C SER A 72 11.04 -13.63 0.57
N GLU A 73 12.13 -14.25 0.14
CA GLU A 73 13.01 -14.98 1.08
C GLU A 73 13.80 -14.04 2.01
N ASN A 74 14.08 -12.81 1.58
CA ASN A 74 14.65 -11.79 2.48
C ASN A 74 13.68 -11.48 3.63
N THR A 75 12.38 -11.31 3.32
CA THR A 75 11.30 -11.14 4.32
C THR A 75 11.21 -12.31 5.30
N ASN A 76 11.40 -13.53 4.81
CA ASN A 76 11.41 -14.74 5.65
C ASN A 76 12.56 -14.76 6.67
N THR A 77 13.74 -14.34 6.21
CA THR A 77 15.00 -14.49 6.93
C THR A 77 15.10 -13.53 8.13
N ILE A 78 14.46 -12.37 8.05
CA ILE A 78 14.55 -11.32 9.07
C ILE A 78 13.26 -11.29 9.88
N ALA A 79 13.38 -11.63 11.17
CA ALA A 79 12.30 -11.59 12.14
C ALA A 79 12.72 -10.84 13.40
N GLN A 80 11.80 -10.04 13.95
CA GLN A 80 12.02 -9.29 15.18
C GLN A 80 11.04 -9.78 16.25
N HIS A 81 11.53 -10.21 17.41
CA HIS A 81 10.70 -10.68 18.53
C HIS A 81 9.65 -11.75 18.16
N GLY A 82 9.97 -12.62 17.19
CA GLY A 82 9.04 -13.66 16.69
C GLY A 82 8.03 -13.17 15.64
N ARG A 83 8.00 -11.86 15.32
CA ARG A 83 7.25 -11.29 14.19
C ARG A 83 8.16 -11.30 12.95
N ARG A 84 7.77 -12.06 11.93
CA ARG A 84 8.41 -12.04 10.61
C ARG A 84 8.10 -10.70 9.92
N GLY A 85 8.99 -10.27 9.02
CA GLY A 85 8.67 -9.19 8.08
C GLY A 85 7.39 -9.48 7.29
N ALA A 86 6.84 -8.43 6.69
CA ALA A 86 5.72 -8.52 5.76
C ALA A 86 6.08 -7.73 4.50
N ASN A 87 5.72 -8.28 3.34
CA ASN A 87 6.11 -7.74 2.05
C ASN A 87 4.90 -7.63 1.10
N MET A 88 4.83 -6.54 0.34
CA MET A 88 4.00 -6.40 -0.86
C MET A 88 4.88 -6.27 -2.10
N GLN A 89 4.60 -7.03 -3.15
CA GLN A 89 5.22 -6.84 -4.46
C GLN A 89 4.14 -6.49 -5.48
N THR A 90 4.39 -5.43 -6.23
CA THR A 90 3.44 -4.90 -7.21
C THR A 90 4.04 -4.88 -8.61
N LEU A 91 3.17 -5.03 -9.61
CA LEU A 91 3.52 -4.88 -11.02
C LEU A 91 2.34 -4.23 -11.76
N ARG A 92 2.65 -3.28 -12.64
CA ARG A 92 1.66 -2.57 -13.45
C ARG A 92 1.05 -3.49 -14.50
N ILE A 93 -0.25 -3.36 -14.71
CA ILE A 93 -1.05 -4.25 -15.57
C ILE A 93 -0.58 -4.28 -17.03
N ASP A 94 0.07 -3.21 -17.51
CA ASP A 94 0.61 -3.12 -18.87
C ASP A 94 2.07 -3.59 -18.98
N HIS A 95 2.68 -4.08 -17.91
CA HIS A 95 4.05 -4.59 -17.98
C HIS A 95 4.11 -5.87 -18.84
N PRO A 96 5.09 -6.05 -19.75
CA PRO A 96 5.17 -7.23 -20.63
C PRO A 96 5.27 -8.59 -19.92
N ASP A 97 5.76 -8.62 -18.68
CA ASP A 97 5.80 -9.84 -17.85
C ASP A 97 4.54 -10.05 -16.97
N ILE A 98 3.47 -9.28 -17.16
CA ILE A 98 2.29 -9.32 -16.29
C ILE A 98 1.64 -10.70 -16.19
N GLU A 99 1.55 -11.45 -17.30
CA GLU A 99 0.98 -12.81 -17.28
C GLU A 99 1.83 -13.78 -16.42
N LYS A 100 3.17 -13.60 -16.42
CA LYS A 100 4.09 -14.40 -15.59
C LYS A 100 3.92 -14.03 -14.11
N PHE A 101 3.73 -12.75 -13.82
CA PHE A 101 3.52 -12.24 -12.47
C PHE A 101 2.20 -12.77 -11.88
N ILE A 102 1.09 -12.64 -12.62
CA ILE A 102 -0.24 -13.08 -12.16
C ILE A 102 -0.26 -14.59 -11.88
N SER A 103 0.41 -15.39 -12.72
CA SER A 103 0.40 -16.85 -12.62
C SER A 103 1.50 -17.44 -11.72
N ILE A 104 2.30 -16.61 -11.04
CA ILE A 104 3.50 -17.09 -10.34
C ILE A 104 3.20 -18.13 -9.26
N LYS A 105 2.16 -17.91 -8.44
CA LYS A 105 1.76 -18.84 -7.37
C LYS A 105 0.83 -19.96 -7.86
N MET A 106 0.24 -19.82 -9.04
CA MET A 106 -0.48 -20.89 -9.72
C MET A 106 0.45 -22.00 -10.18
N ASN A 107 1.62 -21.63 -10.68
CA ASN A 107 2.62 -22.57 -11.16
C ASN A 107 3.39 -23.25 -10.02
N ASP A 108 3.66 -22.52 -8.93
CA ASP A 108 4.23 -23.05 -7.69
C ASP A 108 3.75 -22.25 -6.48
N ILE A 109 2.90 -22.86 -5.65
CA ILE A 109 2.33 -22.21 -4.46
C ILE A 109 3.37 -21.84 -3.40
N ASN A 110 4.60 -22.38 -3.49
CA ASN A 110 5.69 -22.02 -2.58
C ASN A 110 6.55 -20.87 -3.10
N MET A 111 6.39 -20.45 -4.36
CA MET A 111 7.08 -19.28 -4.87
C MET A 111 6.52 -18.01 -4.23
N VAL A 112 7.41 -17.12 -3.80
CA VAL A 112 7.03 -15.81 -3.24
C VAL A 112 6.10 -15.94 -2.03
N LYS A 113 6.31 -17.00 -1.23
CA LYS A 113 5.43 -17.39 -0.11
C LYS A 113 5.28 -16.32 0.98
N TYR A 114 6.25 -15.44 1.12
CA TYR A 114 6.32 -14.46 2.21
C TYR A 114 6.05 -13.02 1.75
N SER A 115 5.54 -12.86 0.53
CA SER A 115 5.03 -11.58 0.04
C SER A 115 3.60 -11.75 -0.45
N ASN A 116 2.78 -10.75 -0.17
CA ASN A 116 1.57 -10.49 -0.92
C ASN A 116 1.97 -10.00 -2.31
N ILE A 117 1.19 -10.34 -3.33
CA ILE A 117 1.36 -9.79 -4.67
C ILE A 117 0.07 -9.11 -5.12
N SER A 118 0.19 -7.97 -5.80
CA SER A 118 -0.98 -7.27 -6.35
C SER A 118 -0.67 -6.58 -7.66
N VAL A 119 -1.67 -6.47 -8.52
CA VAL A 119 -1.54 -5.80 -9.81
C VAL A 119 -1.97 -4.35 -9.67
N LEU A 120 -1.16 -3.43 -10.20
CA LEU A 120 -1.51 -2.02 -10.33
C LEU A 120 -2.36 -1.84 -11.61
N LEU A 121 -3.67 -1.75 -11.44
CA LEU A 121 -4.64 -1.57 -12.51
C LEU A 121 -4.74 -0.10 -12.90
N THR A 122 -4.82 0.15 -14.20
CA THR A 122 -5.03 1.49 -14.79
C THR A 122 -6.47 1.68 -15.24
N HIS A 123 -6.92 2.92 -15.35
CA HIS A 123 -8.20 3.27 -15.96
C HIS A 123 -8.27 2.74 -17.39
N GLU A 124 -7.19 2.90 -18.17
CA GLU A 124 -7.06 2.39 -19.56
C GLU A 124 -7.36 0.89 -19.64
N PHE A 125 -6.85 0.09 -18.70
CA PHE A 125 -7.10 -1.34 -18.69
C PHE A 125 -8.56 -1.66 -18.32
N MET A 126 -9.12 -1.00 -17.31
CA MET A 126 -10.51 -1.24 -16.89
C MET A 126 -11.49 -0.86 -18.00
N GLU A 127 -11.27 0.27 -18.68
CA GLU A 127 -12.04 0.66 -19.87
C GLU A 127 -11.93 -0.37 -20.99
N ALA A 128 -10.73 -0.94 -21.21
CA ALA A 128 -10.52 -1.97 -22.22
C ALA A 128 -11.24 -3.29 -21.87
N VAL A 129 -11.31 -3.66 -20.59
CA VAL A 129 -12.06 -4.84 -20.11
C VAL A 129 -13.56 -4.65 -20.32
N GLU A 130 -14.11 -3.49 -19.94
CA GLU A 130 -15.54 -3.19 -20.07
C GLU A 130 -15.99 -3.17 -21.54
N ASN A 131 -15.16 -2.63 -22.43
CA ASN A 131 -15.46 -2.49 -23.85
C ASN A 131 -15.02 -3.68 -24.71
N ASP A 132 -14.44 -4.73 -24.12
CA ASP A 132 -13.90 -5.91 -24.81
C ASP A 132 -12.89 -5.56 -25.92
N THR A 133 -12.00 -4.60 -25.63
CA THR A 133 -10.97 -4.14 -26.57
C THR A 133 -9.61 -4.78 -26.30
N ASP A 134 -8.69 -4.55 -27.23
CA ASP A 134 -7.29 -4.92 -27.06
C ASP A 134 -6.59 -3.98 -26.07
N PHE A 135 -5.50 -4.47 -25.48
CA PHE A 135 -4.67 -3.75 -24.52
C PHE A 135 -3.19 -4.04 -24.79
N ASP A 136 -2.39 -2.98 -24.85
CA ASP A 136 -0.96 -3.08 -25.17
C ASP A 136 -0.14 -3.30 -23.91
N LEU A 137 0.69 -4.35 -23.93
CA LEU A 137 1.73 -4.56 -22.94
C LEU A 137 2.99 -3.81 -23.40
N LYS A 138 3.41 -2.82 -22.60
CA LYS A 138 4.41 -1.82 -22.95
C LYS A 138 5.42 -1.58 -21.83
N TYR A 139 6.66 -1.34 -22.22
CA TYR A 139 7.74 -0.92 -21.33
C TYR A 139 8.53 0.22 -21.99
N GLU A 140 8.76 1.32 -21.27
CA GLU A 140 9.44 2.53 -21.78
C GLU A 140 8.90 3.03 -23.15
N GLY A 141 7.58 2.95 -23.33
CA GLY A 141 6.89 3.38 -24.56
C GLY A 141 6.98 2.41 -25.74
N LYS A 142 7.72 1.31 -25.62
CA LYS A 142 7.74 0.23 -26.61
C LYS A 142 6.65 -0.79 -26.30
N VAL A 143 5.80 -1.07 -27.28
CA VAL A 143 4.83 -2.18 -27.22
C VAL A 143 5.54 -3.51 -27.50
N TYR A 144 5.40 -4.47 -26.60
CA TYR A 144 5.96 -5.82 -26.73
C TYR A 144 4.94 -6.79 -27.32
N SER A 145 3.69 -6.67 -26.88
CA SER A 145 2.57 -7.46 -27.36
C SER A 145 1.26 -6.74 -27.09
N THR A 146 0.22 -7.16 -27.80
CA THR A 146 -1.15 -6.69 -27.62
C THR A 146 -2.01 -7.89 -27.24
N VAL A 147 -2.79 -7.78 -26.17
CA VAL A 147 -3.63 -8.85 -25.62
C VAL A 147 -5.09 -8.44 -25.60
N LYS A 148 -6.00 -9.43 -25.52
CA LYS A 148 -7.42 -9.15 -25.21
C LYS A 148 -7.55 -8.81 -23.74
N ALA A 149 -7.96 -7.59 -23.41
CA ALA A 149 -8.02 -7.10 -22.02
C ALA A 149 -8.89 -8.02 -21.15
N LYS A 150 -10.05 -8.42 -21.67
CA LYS A 150 -10.97 -9.33 -20.99
C LYS A 150 -10.36 -10.71 -20.69
N LYS A 151 -9.54 -11.25 -21.59
CA LYS A 151 -8.85 -12.52 -21.37
C LYS A 151 -7.78 -12.40 -20.27
N LEU A 152 -7.04 -11.29 -20.23
CA LEU A 152 -6.09 -11.02 -19.16
C LEU A 152 -6.82 -10.86 -17.81
N TRP A 153 -7.96 -10.18 -17.79
CA TRP A 153 -8.83 -10.06 -16.62
C TRP A 153 -9.37 -11.41 -16.13
N GLU A 154 -9.86 -12.26 -17.03
CA GLU A 154 -10.26 -13.64 -16.71
C GLU A 154 -9.10 -14.44 -16.09
N THR A 155 -7.88 -14.25 -16.59
CA THR A 155 -6.68 -14.90 -16.04
C THR A 155 -6.38 -14.44 -14.61
N ILE A 156 -6.55 -13.14 -14.32
CA ILE A 156 -6.44 -12.60 -12.95
C ILE A 156 -7.47 -13.25 -12.02
N ILE A 157 -8.73 -13.35 -12.46
CA ILE A 157 -9.82 -13.98 -11.69
C ILE A 157 -9.48 -15.44 -11.40
N ASP A 158 -9.07 -16.21 -12.41
CA ASP A 158 -8.76 -17.63 -12.26
C ASP A 158 -7.60 -17.86 -11.28
N CYS A 159 -6.56 -17.01 -11.34
CA CYS A 159 -5.43 -17.07 -10.40
C CYS A 159 -5.87 -16.68 -8.98
N ALA A 160 -6.59 -15.57 -8.83
CA ALA A 160 -7.09 -15.12 -7.53
C ALA A 160 -8.02 -16.16 -6.88
N HIS A 161 -8.88 -16.82 -7.65
CA HIS A 161 -9.74 -17.88 -7.14
C HIS A 161 -8.94 -19.12 -6.68
N SER A 162 -7.83 -19.41 -7.36
CA SER A 162 -7.04 -20.62 -7.10
C SER A 162 -6.01 -20.46 -5.99
N SER A 163 -5.41 -19.26 -5.84
CA SER A 163 -4.33 -18.99 -4.88
C SER A 163 -4.60 -17.82 -3.92
N ALA A 164 -5.78 -17.19 -3.96
CA ALA A 164 -6.11 -15.95 -3.25
C ALA A 164 -5.28 -14.72 -3.67
N GLU A 165 -4.57 -14.82 -4.80
CA GLU A 165 -3.67 -13.81 -5.34
C GLU A 165 -3.59 -13.89 -6.88
N PRO A 166 -3.27 -12.78 -7.57
CA PRO A 166 -2.90 -11.47 -7.01
C PRO A 166 -4.10 -10.66 -6.48
N GLY A 167 -3.82 -9.77 -5.54
CA GLY A 167 -4.74 -8.69 -5.18
C GLY A 167 -4.85 -7.63 -6.28
N LEU A 168 -5.84 -6.74 -6.15
CA LEU A 168 -6.10 -5.68 -7.11
C LEU A 168 -5.91 -4.32 -6.46
N LEU A 169 -5.09 -3.48 -7.06
CA LEU A 169 -4.90 -2.09 -6.66
C LEU A 169 -5.30 -1.21 -7.83
N PHE A 170 -6.41 -0.48 -7.69
CA PHE A 170 -6.86 0.49 -8.69
C PHE A 170 -5.96 1.72 -8.63
N TRP A 171 -4.80 1.60 -9.27
CA TRP A 171 -3.67 2.49 -9.05
C TRP A 171 -3.94 3.91 -9.50
N ASP A 172 -4.53 4.08 -10.68
CA ASP A 172 -4.88 5.42 -11.16
C ASP A 172 -5.90 6.09 -10.23
N THR A 173 -6.84 5.34 -9.64
CA THR A 173 -7.75 5.88 -8.62
C THR A 173 -7.00 6.28 -7.34
N MET A 174 -6.04 5.46 -6.87
CA MET A 174 -5.22 5.82 -5.72
C MET A 174 -4.40 7.09 -5.98
N THR A 175 -3.84 7.23 -7.18
CA THR A 175 -3.10 8.41 -7.63
C THR A 175 -4.00 9.65 -7.74
N ASP A 176 -5.17 9.54 -8.36
CA ASP A 176 -6.13 10.64 -8.54
C ASP A 176 -6.57 11.24 -7.20
N TYR A 177 -6.71 10.40 -6.17
CA TYR A 177 -7.15 10.80 -4.83
C TYR A 177 -5.99 11.02 -3.84
N HIS A 178 -4.74 10.87 -4.27
CA HIS A 178 -3.60 11.14 -3.42
C HIS A 178 -3.32 12.65 -3.36
N ASN A 179 -3.69 13.23 -2.22
CA ASN A 179 -3.58 14.66 -1.96
C ASN A 179 -2.15 15.23 -1.94
N ALA A 180 -1.11 14.40 -2.10
CA ALA A 180 0.29 14.80 -2.12
C ALA A 180 1.04 14.34 -3.38
N GLU A 181 0.34 13.93 -4.44
CA GLU A 181 0.98 13.38 -5.66
C GLU A 181 1.94 14.38 -6.33
N TYR A 182 1.68 15.69 -6.19
CA TYR A 182 2.52 16.75 -6.75
C TYR A 182 3.92 16.84 -6.13
N CYS A 183 4.11 16.40 -4.88
CA CYS A 183 5.38 16.51 -4.15
C CYS A 183 5.92 15.15 -3.69
N SER A 184 5.06 14.15 -3.60
CA SER A 184 5.36 12.84 -3.02
C SER A 184 4.61 11.75 -3.79
N PRO A 185 5.02 11.50 -5.05
CA PRO A 185 4.30 10.63 -5.95
C PRO A 185 4.33 9.18 -5.49
N LEU A 186 3.20 8.49 -5.64
CA LEU A 186 3.04 7.11 -5.20
C LEU A 186 3.97 6.16 -5.97
N VAL A 187 4.48 5.13 -5.28
CA VAL A 187 5.32 4.08 -5.87
C VAL A 187 4.68 2.70 -5.72
N SER A 188 4.19 2.37 -4.52
CA SER A 188 3.54 1.10 -4.23
C SER A 188 2.63 1.25 -3.01
N THR A 189 2.25 0.15 -2.37
CA THR A 189 1.54 0.15 -1.09
C THR A 189 2.35 -0.57 -0.02
N ASN A 190 2.01 -0.37 1.24
CA ASN A 190 2.47 -1.25 2.31
C ASN A 190 1.93 -2.70 2.14
N PRO A 191 2.38 -3.68 2.98
CA PRO A 191 1.99 -5.09 2.85
C PRO A 191 0.48 -5.38 2.83
N CYS A 192 -0.32 -4.58 3.52
CA CYS A 192 -1.77 -4.79 3.64
C CYS A 192 -2.59 -3.88 2.72
N ALA A 193 -1.92 -3.15 1.81
CA ALA A 193 -2.51 -2.28 0.78
C ALA A 193 -3.30 -1.03 1.23
N GLU A 194 -3.48 -0.82 2.53
CA GLU A 194 -4.26 0.31 3.09
C GLU A 194 -3.52 1.65 3.04
N GLN A 195 -2.21 1.65 2.77
CA GLN A 195 -1.39 2.84 2.60
C GLN A 195 -0.68 2.80 1.24
N PRO A 196 -1.21 3.46 0.20
CA PRO A 196 -0.41 3.82 -0.97
C PRO A 196 0.63 4.87 -0.53
N LEU A 197 1.90 4.62 -0.86
CA LEU A 197 3.02 5.39 -0.35
C LEU A 197 4.07 5.67 -1.45
N PRO A 198 4.76 6.81 -1.38
CA PRO A 198 5.92 7.13 -2.20
C PRO A 198 7.13 6.26 -1.82
N ASP A 199 8.24 6.38 -2.54
CA ASP A 199 9.50 5.80 -2.06
C ASP A 199 9.97 6.45 -0.74
N GLY A 200 10.41 5.62 0.21
CA GLY A 200 10.67 6.04 1.58
C GLY A 200 9.40 6.36 2.35
N GLY A 201 8.23 6.30 1.71
CA GLY A 201 6.94 6.57 2.32
C GLY A 201 6.72 5.71 3.55
N CYS A 202 6.21 6.33 4.61
CA CYS A 202 5.90 5.62 5.84
C CYS A 202 4.67 6.19 6.53
N CYS A 203 4.03 5.36 7.35
CA CYS A 203 2.82 5.77 8.06
C CYS A 203 2.74 5.13 9.45
N ASN A 204 2.39 5.95 10.45
CA ASN A 204 1.88 5.46 11.73
C ASN A 204 0.37 5.31 11.68
N LEU A 205 -0.11 4.17 12.18
CA LEU A 205 -1.51 3.80 12.15
C LEU A 205 -2.14 3.86 13.54
N GLY A 206 -3.42 4.18 13.58
CA GLY A 206 -4.27 4.07 14.77
C GLY A 206 -5.69 3.69 14.38
N SER A 207 -6.47 3.14 15.32
CA SER A 207 -7.84 2.72 15.01
C SER A 207 -8.80 3.04 16.15
N ILE A 208 -9.97 3.58 15.80
CA ILE A 208 -11.05 3.88 16.72
C ILE A 208 -12.05 2.73 16.71
N ASN A 209 -12.39 2.21 17.90
CA ASN A 209 -13.36 1.12 18.02
C ASN A 209 -14.80 1.67 17.98
N LEU A 210 -15.49 1.48 16.86
CA LEU A 210 -16.84 2.00 16.62
C LEU A 210 -17.91 1.42 17.56
N ASP A 211 -17.73 0.19 18.06
CA ASP A 211 -18.61 -0.41 19.08
C ASP A 211 -18.80 0.50 20.30
N ARG A 212 -17.75 1.25 20.68
CA ARG A 212 -17.78 2.09 21.88
C ARG A 212 -18.60 3.36 21.73
N TYR A 213 -19.08 3.65 20.52
CA TYR A 213 -19.87 4.83 20.20
C TYR A 213 -21.33 4.50 19.93
N VAL A 214 -21.81 3.35 20.44
CA VAL A 214 -23.25 3.02 20.45
C VAL A 214 -23.73 3.00 21.89
N ASP A 215 -24.82 3.72 22.18
CA ASP A 215 -25.45 3.74 23.51
C ASP A 215 -26.28 2.46 23.76
N ASP A 216 -26.86 2.33 24.97
CA ASP A 216 -27.70 1.18 25.33
C ASP A 216 -29.04 1.11 24.57
N LYS A 217 -29.39 2.18 23.84
CA LYS A 217 -30.60 2.29 23.03
C LYS A 217 -30.32 2.06 21.54
N GLY A 218 -29.08 1.79 21.16
CA GLY A 218 -28.68 1.57 19.77
C GLY A 218 -28.41 2.86 18.97
N ASN A 219 -28.27 4.02 19.62
CA ASN A 219 -27.95 5.28 18.94
C ASN A 219 -26.44 5.53 18.90
N PHE A 220 -25.97 6.10 17.78
CA PHE A 220 -24.57 6.48 17.63
C PHE A 220 -24.27 7.79 18.40
N MET A 221 -23.21 7.77 19.21
CA MET A 221 -22.76 8.87 20.07
C MET A 221 -21.80 9.79 19.32
N ILE A 222 -22.38 10.70 18.51
CA ILE A 222 -21.64 11.52 17.53
C ILE A 222 -20.60 12.43 18.20
N GLU A 223 -20.94 13.13 19.29
CA GLU A 223 -20.06 14.13 19.89
C GLU A 223 -18.83 13.48 20.55
N GLU A 224 -19.03 12.38 21.26
CA GLU A 224 -17.96 11.58 21.86
C GLU A 224 -17.06 10.94 20.79
N PHE A 225 -17.64 10.53 19.67
CA PHE A 225 -16.89 10.02 18.52
C PHE A 225 -16.00 11.10 17.92
N LYS A 226 -16.55 12.31 17.67
CA LYS A 226 -15.77 13.45 17.17
C LYS A 226 -14.62 13.83 18.10
N GLU A 227 -14.88 13.91 19.41
CA GLU A 227 -13.85 14.19 20.40
C GLU A 227 -12.71 13.16 20.30
N THR A 228 -13.04 11.88 20.19
CA THR A 228 -12.02 10.83 20.08
C THR A 228 -11.26 10.89 18.76
N VAL A 229 -11.92 11.17 17.65
CA VAL A 229 -11.27 11.38 16.34
C VAL A 229 -10.26 12.52 16.43
N GLY A 230 -10.64 13.66 17.02
CA GLY A 230 -9.73 14.79 17.20
C GLY A 230 -8.52 14.46 18.08
N ILE A 231 -8.73 13.77 19.20
CA ILE A 231 -7.64 13.31 20.07
C ILE A 231 -6.71 12.34 19.32
N ALA A 232 -7.27 11.37 18.60
CA ALA A 232 -6.51 10.36 17.88
C ALA A 232 -5.68 10.96 16.73
N THR A 233 -6.25 11.91 15.97
CA THR A 233 -5.52 12.63 14.92
C THR A 233 -4.32 13.38 15.49
N ARG A 234 -4.50 14.14 16.59
CA ARG A 234 -3.38 14.82 17.27
C ARG A 234 -2.36 13.83 17.85
N PHE A 235 -2.83 12.71 18.39
CA PHE A 235 -1.95 11.67 18.91
C PHE A 235 -1.04 11.12 17.80
N LEU A 236 -1.61 10.79 16.64
CA LEU A 236 -0.83 10.29 15.51
C LEU A 236 0.12 11.34 14.95
N ASP A 237 -0.27 12.61 14.89
CA ASP A 237 0.64 13.70 14.50
C ASP A 237 1.85 13.82 15.46
N ASN A 238 1.62 13.72 16.78
CA ASN A 238 2.70 13.73 17.77
C ASN A 238 3.63 12.52 17.65
N VAL A 239 3.10 11.35 17.22
CA VAL A 239 3.91 10.14 17.02
C VAL A 239 4.96 10.36 15.93
N ILE A 240 4.67 11.15 14.89
CA ILE A 240 5.64 11.48 13.83
C ILE A 240 6.91 12.06 14.46
N ASP A 241 6.76 13.14 15.24
CA ASP A 241 7.90 13.84 15.84
C ASP A 241 8.67 12.94 16.82
N TYR A 242 7.95 12.15 17.61
CA TYR A 242 8.56 11.21 18.56
C TYR A 242 9.30 10.05 17.86
N ASN A 243 8.93 9.73 16.63
CA ASN A 243 9.46 8.60 15.88
C ASN A 243 10.60 8.96 14.92
N LEU A 244 10.90 10.25 14.70
CA LEU A 244 11.88 10.73 13.72
C LEU A 244 13.28 10.07 13.84
N ASP A 245 13.75 9.82 15.06
CA ASP A 245 15.07 9.20 15.30
C ASP A 245 15.03 7.66 15.36
N ARG A 246 13.88 7.06 15.00
CA ARG A 246 13.65 5.61 15.01
C ARG A 246 13.39 5.03 13.62
N HIS A 247 13.47 5.84 12.58
CA HIS A 247 13.42 5.36 11.20
C HIS A 247 14.68 4.58 10.85
N ALA A 248 14.52 3.49 10.10
CA ALA A 248 15.65 2.65 9.70
C ALA A 248 16.52 3.31 8.62
N LEU A 249 15.89 4.14 7.79
CA LEU A 249 16.46 4.80 6.61
C LEU A 249 16.24 6.31 6.66
N ASP A 250 17.20 7.08 6.14
CA ASP A 250 17.09 8.54 6.06
C ASP A 250 15.96 8.98 5.13
N THR A 251 15.72 8.24 4.03
CA THR A 251 14.60 8.49 3.12
C THR A 251 13.25 8.43 3.83
N GLN A 252 13.09 7.49 4.76
CA GLN A 252 11.87 7.36 5.57
C GLN A 252 11.71 8.51 6.56
N LYS A 253 12.81 8.95 7.16
CA LYS A 253 12.82 10.09 8.09
C LYS A 253 12.44 11.38 7.37
N GLU A 254 13.03 11.63 6.19
CA GLU A 254 12.73 12.81 5.40
C GLU A 254 11.28 12.79 4.90
N ASN A 255 10.77 11.65 4.43
CA ASN A 255 9.36 11.56 4.05
C ASN A 255 8.41 11.83 5.23
N ALA A 256 8.64 11.20 6.39
CA ALA A 256 7.82 11.41 7.59
C ALA A 256 7.76 12.90 8.00
N LYS A 257 8.90 13.58 7.94
CA LYS A 257 9.02 15.00 8.28
C LYS A 257 8.30 15.90 7.27
N ASN A 258 8.45 15.60 5.99
CA ASN A 258 7.98 16.48 4.94
C ASN A 258 6.49 16.30 4.63
N ASP A 259 5.98 15.08 4.68
CA ASP A 259 4.58 14.78 4.32
C ASP A 259 3.67 14.69 5.54
N ARG A 260 4.22 14.36 6.71
CA ARG A 260 3.50 14.16 7.97
C ARG A 260 2.26 13.26 7.86
N ARG A 261 2.33 12.21 7.04
CA ARG A 261 1.22 11.30 6.77
C ARG A 261 0.87 10.44 7.99
N VAL A 262 -0.42 10.38 8.32
CA VAL A 262 -0.98 9.53 9.37
C VAL A 262 -2.11 8.65 8.82
N GLY A 263 -2.30 7.46 9.40
CA GLY A 263 -3.35 6.54 9.00
C GLY A 263 -4.27 6.24 10.18
N LEU A 264 -5.23 7.13 10.42
CA LEU A 264 -6.31 6.86 11.36
C LEU A 264 -7.38 6.03 10.65
N GLY A 265 -7.75 4.90 11.25
CA GLY A 265 -8.80 4.02 10.75
C GLY A 265 -9.83 3.67 11.82
N ILE A 266 -10.62 2.64 11.53
CA ILE A 266 -11.68 2.15 12.40
C ILE A 266 -11.52 0.64 12.64
N LEU A 267 -12.07 0.16 13.75
CA LEU A 267 -12.35 -1.25 14.00
C LEU A 267 -13.72 -1.40 14.66
N GLY A 268 -14.24 -2.62 14.75
CA GLY A 268 -15.53 -2.87 15.41
C GLY A 268 -16.75 -2.40 14.60
N LEU A 269 -16.61 -2.26 13.27
CA LEU A 269 -17.72 -1.86 12.40
C LEU A 269 -18.91 -2.86 12.47
N GLY A 270 -18.62 -4.16 12.39
CA GLY A 270 -19.66 -5.18 12.52
C GLY A 270 -20.35 -5.16 13.89
N ASP A 271 -19.58 -4.97 14.96
CA ASP A 271 -20.10 -4.88 16.32
C ASP A 271 -21.00 -3.64 16.51
N MET A 272 -20.60 -2.50 15.96
CA MET A 272 -21.42 -1.28 15.91
C MET A 272 -22.77 -1.55 15.25
N LEU A 273 -22.77 -2.16 14.05
CA LEU A 273 -24.01 -2.47 13.33
C LEU A 273 -24.91 -3.45 14.10
N VAL A 274 -24.32 -4.48 14.72
CA VAL A 274 -25.05 -5.43 15.57
C VAL A 274 -25.73 -4.71 16.74
N ARG A 275 -25.03 -3.79 17.41
CA ARG A 275 -25.59 -3.02 18.54
C ARG A 275 -26.66 -2.03 18.11
N MET A 276 -26.56 -1.49 16.90
CA MET A 276 -27.59 -0.64 16.30
C MET A 276 -28.78 -1.45 15.75
N GLY A 277 -28.71 -2.79 15.73
CA GLY A 277 -29.74 -3.65 15.16
C GLY A 277 -29.81 -3.60 13.63
N ILE A 278 -28.72 -3.22 12.98
CA ILE A 278 -28.62 -3.05 11.52
C ILE A 278 -27.92 -4.27 10.91
N LYS A 279 -28.45 -4.78 9.80
CA LYS A 279 -27.83 -5.88 9.04
C LYS A 279 -26.68 -5.35 8.20
N TYR A 280 -25.55 -6.06 8.19
CA TYR A 280 -24.36 -5.63 7.45
C TYR A 280 -24.62 -5.47 5.94
N ASP A 281 -25.34 -6.40 5.34
CA ASP A 281 -25.69 -6.45 3.92
C ASP A 281 -26.96 -5.66 3.58
N SER A 282 -27.11 -4.46 4.15
CA SER A 282 -28.30 -3.63 3.97
C SER A 282 -27.98 -2.20 3.55
N GLU A 283 -28.93 -1.58 2.85
CA GLU A 283 -28.89 -0.16 2.50
C GLU A 283 -28.75 0.74 3.75
N ASP A 284 -29.42 0.37 4.84
CA ASP A 284 -29.31 1.07 6.13
C ASP A 284 -27.87 1.05 6.67
N ALA A 285 -27.15 -0.08 6.51
CA ALA A 285 -25.73 -0.15 6.89
C ALA A 285 -24.87 0.75 6.03
N LEU A 286 -25.07 0.76 4.70
CA LEU A 286 -24.31 1.64 3.79
C LEU A 286 -24.50 3.12 4.17
N GLN A 287 -25.74 3.57 4.34
CA GLN A 287 -26.04 4.95 4.71
C GLN A 287 -25.49 5.32 6.10
N THR A 288 -25.55 4.39 7.06
CA THR A 288 -24.99 4.58 8.40
C THR A 288 -23.47 4.72 8.34
N ILE A 289 -22.80 3.84 7.60
CA ILE A 289 -21.34 3.86 7.43
C ILE A 289 -20.91 5.17 6.75
N ASP A 290 -21.60 5.59 5.69
CA ASP A 290 -21.30 6.84 4.99
C ASP A 290 -21.37 8.05 5.92
N GLN A 291 -22.39 8.12 6.77
CA GLN A 291 -22.53 9.20 7.75
C GLN A 291 -21.42 9.17 8.80
N VAL A 292 -21.12 8.00 9.37
CA VAL A 292 -20.05 7.84 10.37
C VAL A 292 -18.69 8.19 9.77
N MET A 293 -18.38 7.69 8.57
CA MET A 293 -17.12 7.96 7.89
C MET A 293 -16.99 9.40 7.41
N LYS A 294 -18.11 10.05 7.03
CA LYS A 294 -18.12 11.49 6.76
C LYS A 294 -17.76 12.30 8.01
N ILE A 295 -18.40 12.01 9.15
CA ILE A 295 -18.10 12.67 10.43
C ILE A 295 -16.63 12.46 10.81
N PHE A 296 -16.14 11.23 10.68
CA PHE A 296 -14.74 10.86 10.92
C PHE A 296 -13.79 11.70 10.06
N CYS A 297 -14.01 11.72 8.74
CA CYS A 297 -13.18 12.44 7.79
C CYS A 297 -13.19 13.94 8.08
N ASP A 298 -14.37 14.56 8.14
CA ASP A 298 -14.52 16.00 8.38
C ASP A 298 -13.81 16.41 9.68
N THR A 299 -13.98 15.64 10.76
CA THR A 299 -13.36 15.93 12.07
C THR A 299 -11.84 15.76 12.06
N ALA A 300 -11.32 14.75 11.35
CA ALA A 300 -9.88 14.54 11.20
C ALA A 300 -9.23 15.69 10.41
N TYR A 301 -9.84 16.13 9.31
CA TYR A 301 -9.35 17.26 8.51
C TYR A 301 -9.46 18.61 9.23
N GLU A 302 -10.56 18.84 9.96
CA GLU A 302 -10.71 20.02 10.83
C GLU A 302 -9.60 20.04 11.89
N THR A 303 -9.36 18.92 12.56
CA THR A 303 -8.29 18.80 13.56
C THR A 303 -6.92 19.03 12.94
N SER A 304 -6.65 18.48 11.76
CA SER A 304 -5.40 18.72 11.03
C SER A 304 -5.21 20.20 10.68
N SER A 305 -6.30 20.91 10.34
CA SER A 305 -6.27 22.34 10.05
C SER A 305 -5.98 23.17 11.32
N GLU A 306 -6.54 22.80 12.46
CA GLU A 306 -6.21 23.45 13.74
C GLU A 306 -4.76 23.17 14.18
N LEU A 307 -4.26 21.95 13.95
CA LEU A 307 -2.85 21.62 14.18
C LEU A 307 -1.92 22.46 13.31
N ALA A 308 -2.28 22.72 12.05
CA ALA A 308 -1.50 23.58 11.17
C ALA A 308 -1.43 25.03 11.68
N LYS A 309 -2.51 25.55 12.30
CA LYS A 309 -2.49 26.88 12.94
C LYS A 309 -1.61 26.91 14.20
N GLU A 310 -1.59 25.82 14.95
CA GLU A 310 -0.81 25.70 16.20
C GLU A 310 0.68 25.46 15.94
N LYS A 311 1.01 24.56 15.01
CA LYS A 311 2.36 23.99 14.80
C LYS A 311 3.00 24.38 13.48
N GLY A 312 2.25 25.00 12.56
CA GLY A 312 2.63 25.19 11.16
C GLY A 312 2.11 24.06 10.26
N SER A 313 1.92 24.35 8.98
CA SER A 313 1.60 23.34 7.96
C SER A 313 2.76 22.35 7.77
N PHE A 314 2.47 21.19 7.19
CA PHE A 314 3.53 20.28 6.78
C PHE A 314 4.42 20.95 5.71
N PRO A 315 5.73 20.64 5.66
CA PRO A 315 6.68 21.34 4.80
C PRO A 315 6.32 21.42 3.30
N HIS A 316 5.64 20.41 2.77
CA HIS A 316 5.27 20.36 1.34
C HIS A 316 3.84 20.86 1.05
N PHE A 317 3.21 21.64 1.94
CA PHE A 317 1.82 22.07 1.77
C PHE A 317 1.57 22.96 0.54
N ASP A 318 2.51 23.87 0.23
CA ASP A 318 2.46 24.77 -0.93
C ASP A 318 3.23 24.21 -2.13
#